data_AF-A0A060YST0-F1
#
_entry.id   AF-A0A060YST0-F1
#
_cell.length_a   1.000
_cell.length_b   1.000
_cell.length_c   1.000
_cell.angle_alpha   90.00
_cell.angle_beta   90.00
_cell.angle_gamma   90.00
#
_symmetry.space_group_name_H-M   'P 1'
#
loop_
_entity.id
_entity.type
_entity.pdbx_description
1 polymer ?
#
loop_
_entity_poly.entity_id
_entity_poly.type
_entity_poly.pdbx_seq_one_letter_code
_entity_poly.pdbx_strand_id
1 'polypeptide(L)'
;MDPPRLDQQLLRKWALVAGSLSHPASLESLKTRDGITMEFSPSTPNTTQNSNTTTTVHYTQTNRFGSRCKSLTYNISLINDNSTFQFDVGGRFNLTGVFLETSCPDCLVMKWEVSSRRRESTDLYLLRKTEGGREVEEEEMEEFRKQVECMGLPPPVVMEPGNALCGSYELPWKH
;
A
#
# COMPACT_ATOMS: atom_id res chain seq x y z
N MET A 1 25.05 14.15 -3.21
CA MET A 1 24.39 12.92 -3.69
C MET A 1 22.94 13.30 -3.91
N ASP A 2 22.41 13.08 -5.11
CA ASP A 2 20.99 13.36 -5.36
C ASP A 2 20.13 12.36 -4.56
N PRO A 3 19.01 12.79 -3.96
CA PRO A 3 18.12 11.89 -3.23
C PRO A 3 17.59 10.80 -4.19
N PRO A 4 17.50 9.54 -3.73
CA PRO A 4 16.99 8.46 -4.56
C PRO A 4 15.55 8.77 -5.01
N ARG A 5 15.29 8.59 -6.31
CA ARG A 5 13.97 8.84 -6.89
C ARG A 5 12.90 7.94 -6.23
N LEU A 6 11.68 8.46 -6.10
CA LEU A 6 10.57 7.79 -5.39
C LEU A 6 10.25 6.40 -5.96
N ASP A 7 10.41 6.19 -7.27
CA ASP A 7 10.25 4.87 -7.91
C ASP A 7 11.26 3.85 -7.36
N GLN A 8 12.52 4.22 -7.17
CA GLN A 8 13.53 3.32 -6.60
C GLN A 8 13.26 3.00 -5.12
N GLN A 9 12.72 3.96 -4.37
CA GLN A 9 12.37 3.76 -2.97
C GLN A 9 11.14 2.87 -2.82
N LEU A 10 10.20 2.96 -3.76
CA LEU A 10 8.94 2.19 -3.77
C LEU A 10 9.16 0.69 -4.00
N LEU A 11 10.15 0.31 -4.83
CA LEU A 11 10.43 -1.07 -5.27
C LEU A 11 10.90 -2.00 -4.16
N ARG A 12 9.97 -2.42 -3.30
CA ARG A 12 10.17 -3.33 -2.18
C ARG A 12 8.84 -3.88 -1.68
N LYS A 13 8.91 -4.68 -0.62
CA LYS A 13 7.77 -5.17 0.13
C LYS A 13 7.47 -4.31 1.36
N TRP A 14 6.24 -3.82 1.41
CA TRP A 14 5.67 -3.01 2.47
C TRP A 14 4.62 -3.80 3.25
N ALA A 15 4.50 -3.53 4.55
CA ALA A 15 3.44 -4.08 5.40
C ALA A 15 2.40 -3.00 5.68
N LEU A 16 1.11 -3.38 5.66
CA LEU A 16 0.06 -2.49 6.13
C LEU A 16 0.13 -2.38 7.65
N VAL A 17 0.22 -1.14 8.14
CA VAL A 17 0.17 -0.79 9.56
C VAL A 17 -1.26 -0.41 9.93
N ALA A 18 -1.87 0.49 9.14
CA ALA A 18 -3.22 0.94 9.39
C ALA A 18 -3.93 1.29 8.09
N GLY A 19 -5.26 1.15 8.07
CA GLY A 19 -6.07 1.53 6.92
C GLY A 19 -7.46 2.01 7.27
N SER A 20 -7.92 3.04 6.57
CA SER A 20 -9.29 3.53 6.62
C SER A 20 -9.91 3.56 5.23
N LEU A 21 -11.20 3.20 5.14
CA LEU A 21 -11.93 3.10 3.88
C LEU A 21 -13.32 3.69 4.06
N SER A 22 -13.76 4.53 3.13
CA SER A 22 -15.12 5.10 3.18
C SER A 22 -16.20 4.08 2.82
N HIS A 23 -15.90 3.03 2.05
CA HIS A 23 -16.87 1.98 1.74
C HIS A 23 -17.01 0.97 2.90
N PRO A 24 -18.17 0.88 3.57
CA PRO A 24 -18.31 0.10 4.81
C PRO A 24 -17.99 -1.38 4.65
N ALA A 25 -18.45 -2.03 3.57
CA ALA A 25 -18.19 -3.46 3.36
C ALA A 25 -16.69 -3.75 3.11
N SER A 26 -15.95 -2.80 2.53
CA SER A 26 -14.50 -2.94 2.35
C SER A 26 -13.76 -2.74 3.67
N LEU A 27 -14.22 -1.82 4.52
CA LEU A 27 -13.69 -1.63 5.88
C LEU A 27 -13.92 -2.87 6.75
N GLU A 28 -15.13 -3.44 6.73
CA GLU A 28 -15.41 -4.70 7.43
C GLU A 28 -14.56 -5.85 6.90
N SER A 29 -14.36 -5.95 5.58
CA SER A 29 -13.43 -6.92 5.01
C SER A 29 -11.98 -6.71 5.46
N LEU A 30 -11.54 -5.45 5.63
CA LEU A 30 -10.19 -5.14 6.11
C LEU A 30 -9.95 -5.71 7.51
N LYS A 31 -10.93 -5.58 8.41
CA LYS A 31 -10.87 -6.10 9.80
C LYS A 31 -10.69 -7.61 9.89
N THR A 32 -11.02 -8.36 8.83
CA THR A 32 -10.91 -9.83 8.83
C THR A 32 -9.50 -10.35 8.48
N ARG A 33 -8.54 -9.46 8.23
CA ARG A 33 -7.19 -9.81 7.77
C ARG A 33 -6.21 -9.69 8.92
N ASP A 34 -5.37 -10.71 9.10
CA ASP A 34 -4.34 -10.69 10.16
C ASP A 34 -3.11 -9.86 9.77
N GLY A 35 -2.90 -9.69 8.47
CA GLY A 35 -1.79 -8.94 7.92
C GLY A 35 -1.91 -8.80 6.40
N ILE A 36 -1.37 -7.71 5.88
CA ILE A 36 -1.35 -7.42 4.45
C ILE A 36 0.04 -6.94 4.06
N THR A 37 0.55 -7.44 2.94
CA THR A 37 1.78 -6.94 2.36
C THR A 37 1.54 -6.46 0.94
N MET A 38 2.19 -5.37 0.57
CA MET A 38 2.15 -4.76 -0.75
C MET A 38 3.57 -4.74 -1.30
N GLU A 39 3.82 -5.44 -2.39
CA GLU A 39 5.13 -5.55 -3.01
C GLU A 39 5.12 -4.87 -4.37
N PHE A 40 6.08 -3.97 -4.58
CA PHE A 40 6.33 -3.31 -5.86
C PHE A 40 7.62 -3.87 -6.43
N SER A 41 7.57 -4.41 -7.64
CA SER A 41 8.73 -4.94 -8.34
C SER A 41 8.84 -4.38 -9.76
N PRO A 42 10.06 -4.30 -10.33
CA PRO A 42 10.27 -3.71 -11.65
C PRO A 42 9.49 -4.49 -12.71
N SER A 43 8.83 -3.79 -13.64
CA SER A 43 8.41 -4.41 -14.91
C SER A 43 9.52 -4.25 -15.96
N THR A 44 9.68 -5.22 -16.86
CA THR A 44 10.68 -5.18 -17.96
C THR A 44 10.31 -4.16 -19.05
N PRO A 45 11.31 -3.59 -19.76
CA PRO A 45 11.75 -2.20 -19.61
C PRO A 45 10.77 -1.13 -20.11
N ASN A 46 10.78 0.00 -19.41
CA ASN A 46 10.03 1.24 -19.60
C ASN A 46 9.77 1.60 -21.09
N THR A 47 8.50 1.79 -21.43
CA THR A 47 8.12 2.35 -22.73
C THR A 47 8.21 3.87 -22.66
N THR A 48 9.25 4.45 -23.25
CA THR A 48 9.40 5.90 -23.36
C THR A 48 8.61 6.38 -24.58
N GLN A 49 7.48 7.05 -24.36
CA GLN A 49 6.73 7.70 -25.44
C GLN A 49 6.65 9.22 -25.19
N ASN A 50 7.15 9.99 -26.14
CA ASN A 50 6.93 11.45 -26.26
C ASN A 50 7.17 12.26 -24.97
N SER A 51 8.40 12.21 -24.43
CA SER A 51 8.88 13.04 -23.30
C SER A 51 8.19 12.88 -21.94
N ASN A 52 7.10 12.10 -21.84
CA ASN A 52 6.49 11.72 -20.57
C ASN A 52 6.94 10.30 -20.21
N THR A 53 7.78 10.17 -19.18
CA THR A 53 8.21 8.86 -18.68
C THR A 53 7.10 8.27 -17.83
N THR A 54 6.43 7.22 -18.34
CA THR A 54 5.53 6.39 -17.54
C THR A 54 6.28 5.14 -17.13
N THR A 55 6.45 4.94 -15.83
CA THR A 55 7.12 3.75 -15.30
C THR A 55 6.05 2.72 -14.94
N THR A 56 6.06 1.58 -15.61
CA THR A 56 5.21 0.46 -15.23
C THR A 56 5.90 -0.37 -14.15
N VAL A 57 5.19 -0.72 -13.08
CA VAL A 57 5.69 -1.62 -12.03
C VAL A 57 4.67 -2.73 -11.76
N HIS A 58 5.15 -3.90 -11.36
CA HIS A 58 4.30 -4.97 -10.86
C HIS A 58 3.95 -4.68 -9.41
N TYR A 59 2.66 -4.66 -9.10
CA TYR A 59 2.13 -4.52 -7.74
C TYR A 59 1.48 -5.82 -7.30
N THR A 60 1.96 -6.40 -6.21
CA THR A 60 1.39 -7.62 -5.62
C THR A 60 0.90 -7.33 -4.21
N GLN A 61 -0.41 -7.43 -4.01
CA GLN A 61 -1.01 -7.43 -2.68
C GLN A 61 -1.20 -8.85 -2.19
N THR A 62 -0.70 -9.16 -1.00
CA THR A 62 -0.91 -10.45 -0.34
C THR A 62 -1.63 -10.24 0.98
N ASN A 63 -2.77 -10.89 1.15
CA ASN A 63 -3.58 -10.84 2.36
C ASN A 63 -3.46 -12.16 3.13
N ARG A 64 -3.28 -12.08 4.45
CA ARG A 64 -3.25 -13.23 5.35
C ARG A 64 -4.59 -13.39 6.09
N PHE A 65 -5.05 -14.64 6.16
CA PHE A 65 -6.23 -15.09 6.89
C PHE A 65 -5.89 -16.37 7.65
N GLY A 66 -5.55 -16.27 8.92
CA GLY A 66 -4.99 -17.32 9.76
C GLY A 66 -3.72 -17.89 9.16
N SER A 67 -3.79 -19.14 8.71
CA SER A 67 -2.69 -19.85 8.02
C SER A 67 -2.73 -19.70 6.50
N ARG A 68 -3.76 -19.06 5.93
CA ARG A 68 -3.96 -18.96 4.48
C ARG A 68 -3.46 -17.61 3.97
N CYS A 69 -2.84 -17.64 2.80
CA CYS A 69 -2.39 -16.46 2.07
C CYS A 69 -3.11 -16.37 0.73
N LYS A 70 -3.56 -15.17 0.34
CA LYS A 70 -4.15 -14.90 -0.96
C LYS A 70 -3.47 -13.69 -1.58
N SER A 71 -2.88 -13.89 -2.76
CA SER A 71 -2.14 -12.85 -3.49
C SER A 71 -2.87 -12.46 -4.77
N LEU A 72 -2.83 -11.17 -5.08
CA LEU A 72 -3.32 -10.58 -6.32
C LEU A 72 -2.23 -9.68 -6.88
N THR A 73 -1.93 -9.84 -8.17
CA THR A 73 -0.89 -9.08 -8.86
C THR A 73 -1.51 -8.27 -10.00
N TYR A 74 -1.05 -7.03 -10.13
CA TYR A 74 -1.51 -6.06 -11.11
C TYR A 74 -0.31 -5.34 -11.71
N ASN A 75 -0.48 -4.82 -12.93
CA ASN A 75 0.42 -3.81 -13.46
C ASN A 75 -0.11 -2.44 -13.05
N ILE A 76 0.78 -1.57 -12.58
CA ILE A 76 0.44 -0.18 -12.29
C ILE A 76 1.39 0.74 -13.03
N SER A 77 0.86 1.87 -13.50
CA SER A 77 1.61 2.93 -14.14
C SER A 77 1.86 4.05 -13.13
N LEU A 78 3.12 4.38 -12.89
CA LEU A 78 3.54 5.56 -12.13
C LEU A 78 3.62 6.75 -13.08
N ILE A 79 2.91 7.83 -12.74
CA ILE A 79 2.81 9.06 -13.52
C ILE A 79 3.00 10.27 -12.60
N ASN A 80 3.17 11.48 -13.18
CA ASN A 80 3.39 12.73 -12.45
C ASN A 80 4.56 12.63 -11.45
N ASP A 81 5.77 12.40 -11.98
CA ASP A 81 6.99 12.22 -11.17
C ASP A 81 6.87 11.11 -10.10
N ASN A 82 6.12 10.06 -10.43
CA ASN A 82 5.83 8.89 -9.59
C ASN A 82 4.97 9.17 -8.35
N SER A 83 4.36 10.35 -8.24
CA SER A 83 3.44 10.69 -7.13
C SER A 83 2.05 10.08 -7.29
N THR A 84 1.65 9.74 -8.53
CA THR A 84 0.35 9.18 -8.86
C THR A 84 0.53 7.80 -9.46
N PHE A 85 -0.35 6.86 -9.11
CA PHE A 85 -0.37 5.51 -9.68
C PHE A 85 -1.74 5.14 -10.21
N GLN A 86 -1.76 4.42 -11.33
CA GLN A 86 -2.99 3.92 -11.97
C GLN A 86 -2.88 2.44 -12.22
N PHE A 87 -3.95 1.69 -11.93
CA PHE A 87 -3.96 0.25 -12.16
C PHE A 87 -4.50 -0.09 -13.55
N ASP A 88 -3.81 -0.97 -14.26
CA ASP A 88 -4.37 -1.62 -15.44
C ASP A 88 -5.18 -2.86 -15.03
N VAL A 89 -6.48 -2.65 -14.85
CA VAL A 89 -7.45 -3.71 -14.50
C VAL A 89 -8.42 -4.02 -15.65
N GLY A 90 -8.00 -3.75 -16.89
CA GLY A 90 -8.77 -4.10 -18.10
C GLY A 90 -10.18 -3.53 -18.12
N GLY A 91 -10.37 -2.30 -17.62
CA GLY A 91 -11.65 -1.57 -17.64
C GLY A 91 -12.71 -2.07 -16.65
N ARG A 92 -12.39 -2.97 -15.71
CA ARG A 92 -13.37 -3.49 -14.72
C ARG A 92 -13.73 -2.47 -13.64
N PHE A 93 -12.78 -1.62 -13.27
CA PHE A 93 -12.95 -0.52 -12.31
C PHE A 93 -11.86 0.53 -12.55
N ASN A 94 -12.14 1.79 -12.24
CA ASN A 94 -11.14 2.85 -12.27
C ASN A 94 -10.51 2.93 -10.88
N LEU A 95 -9.20 2.73 -10.84
CA LEU A 95 -8.43 2.83 -9.61
C LEU A 95 -7.25 3.76 -9.84
N THR A 96 -7.33 4.93 -9.24
CA THR A 96 -6.27 5.93 -9.24
C THR A 96 -5.89 6.18 -7.80
N GLY A 97 -4.60 6.32 -7.55
CA GLY A 97 -4.12 6.66 -6.23
C GLY A 97 -2.95 7.61 -6.28
N VAL A 98 -2.65 8.17 -5.12
CA VAL A 98 -1.55 9.09 -4.91
C VAL A 98 -0.78 8.68 -3.67
N PHE A 99 0.52 8.94 -3.69
CA PHE A 99 1.34 8.88 -2.49
C PHE A 99 1.25 10.20 -1.76
N LEU A 100 0.98 10.15 -0.45
CA LEU A 100 0.96 11.32 0.41
C LEU A 100 2.26 11.41 1.19
N GLU A 101 2.62 12.63 1.55
CA GLU A 101 3.77 12.89 2.42
C GLU A 101 3.51 12.33 3.83
N THR A 102 4.60 11.92 4.47
CA THR A 102 4.63 11.51 5.87
C THR A 102 6.00 11.86 6.45
N SER A 103 6.06 12.17 7.75
CA SER A 103 7.31 12.40 8.45
C SER A 103 8.13 11.11 8.67
N CYS A 104 7.53 9.93 8.48
CA CYS A 104 8.19 8.64 8.68
C CYS A 104 9.00 8.22 7.42
N PRO A 105 10.34 8.17 7.48
CA PRO A 105 11.20 7.83 6.32
C PRO A 105 11.12 6.34 5.93
N ASP A 106 10.59 5.50 6.82
CA ASP A 106 10.37 4.08 6.59
C ASP A 106 8.91 3.73 6.29
N CYS A 107 8.06 4.75 6.13
CA CYS A 107 6.65 4.59 5.84
C CYS A 107 6.28 5.10 4.45
N LEU A 108 5.09 4.71 4.02
CA LEU A 108 4.46 5.16 2.80
C LEU A 108 2.97 5.33 3.08
N VAL A 109 2.43 6.51 2.76
CA VAL A 109 0.98 6.72 2.82
C VAL A 109 0.41 6.65 1.40
N MET A 110 -0.54 5.74 1.21
CA MET A 110 -1.22 5.54 -0.07
C MET A 110 -2.68 5.92 0.07
N LYS A 111 -3.11 6.89 -0.74
CA LYS A 111 -4.52 7.22 -0.94
C LYS A 111 -5.02 6.60 -2.24
N TRP A 112 -6.22 6.03 -2.21
CA TRP A 112 -6.84 5.35 -3.33
C TRP A 112 -8.24 5.93 -3.55
N GLU A 113 -8.56 6.24 -4.80
CA GLU A 113 -9.92 6.49 -5.25
C GLU A 113 -10.37 5.30 -6.09
N VAL A 114 -11.32 4.54 -5.54
CA VAL A 114 -11.89 3.36 -6.16
C VAL A 114 -13.26 3.72 -6.71
N SER A 115 -13.43 3.65 -8.02
CA SER A 115 -14.72 3.88 -8.67
C SER A 115 -15.10 2.72 -9.58
N SER A 116 -16.27 2.13 -9.32
CA SER A 116 -16.86 1.06 -10.12
C SER A 116 -18.38 1.06 -9.95
N ARG A 117 -19.10 0.32 -10.79
CA ARG A 117 -20.56 0.17 -10.68
C ARG A 117 -21.05 -0.37 -9.33
N ARG A 118 -20.19 -1.06 -8.57
CA ARG A 118 -20.54 -1.74 -7.32
C ARG A 118 -19.90 -1.13 -6.07
N ARG A 119 -18.92 -0.26 -6.26
CA ARG A 119 -18.08 0.26 -5.18
C ARG A 119 -17.55 1.63 -5.57
N GLU A 120 -17.84 2.58 -4.72
CA GLU A 120 -17.21 3.89 -4.64
C GLU A 120 -16.56 3.99 -3.26
N SER A 121 -15.26 4.25 -3.22
CA SER A 121 -14.49 4.23 -1.97
C SER A 121 -13.27 5.13 -2.09
N THR A 122 -13.07 5.95 -1.07
CA THR A 122 -11.77 6.56 -0.79
C THR A 122 -11.11 5.71 0.28
N ASP A 123 -9.96 5.14 -0.05
CA ASP A 123 -9.17 4.35 0.88
C ASP A 123 -7.92 5.15 1.25
N LEU A 124 -7.41 4.97 2.46
CA LEU A 124 -6.16 5.57 2.93
C LEU A 124 -5.40 4.56 3.78
N TYR A 125 -4.17 4.23 3.38
CA TYR A 125 -3.33 3.21 4.03
C TYR A 125 -1.98 3.78 4.46
N LEU A 126 -1.60 3.47 5.69
CA LEU A 126 -0.24 3.63 6.21
C LEU A 126 0.49 2.32 6.06
N LEU A 127 1.57 2.34 5.30
CA LEU A 127 2.47 1.21 5.11
C LEU A 127 3.82 1.50 5.76
N ARG A 128 4.51 0.44 6.20
CA ARG A 128 5.90 0.50 6.67
C ARG A 128 6.74 -0.52 5.91
N LYS A 129 8.03 -0.25 5.75
CA LYS A 129 8.99 -1.25 5.25
C LYS A 129 8.87 -2.52 6.10
N THR A 130 8.90 -3.69 5.45
CA THR A 130 8.86 -4.98 6.19
C THR A 130 10.17 -5.27 6.94
N GLU A 131 11.27 -4.67 6.48
CA GLU A 131 12.56 -4.65 7.16
C GLU A 131 12.46 -3.74 8.40
N GLY A 132 12.84 -4.23 9.58
CA GLY A 132 12.84 -3.41 10.81
C GLY A 132 11.55 -3.42 11.62
N GLY A 133 10.58 -4.28 11.30
CA GLY A 133 9.34 -4.44 12.08
C GLY A 133 8.17 -3.60 11.57
N ARG A 134 7.01 -3.75 12.24
CA ARG A 134 5.73 -3.15 11.82
C ARG A 134 5.15 -2.15 12.81
N GLU A 135 5.82 -1.94 13.94
CA GLU A 135 5.47 -0.87 14.86
C GLU A 135 5.82 0.48 14.23
N VAL A 136 5.03 1.50 14.53
CA VAL A 136 5.31 2.89 14.16
C VAL A 136 5.29 3.72 15.43
N GLU A 137 6.01 4.84 15.42
CA GLU A 137 5.99 5.75 16.56
C GLU A 137 4.60 6.39 16.70
N GLU A 138 4.23 6.79 17.92
CA GLU A 138 2.90 7.38 18.16
C GLU A 138 2.71 8.66 17.36
N GLU A 139 3.75 9.47 17.19
CA GLU A 139 3.72 10.70 16.38
C GLU A 139 3.39 10.41 14.90
N GLU A 140 3.93 9.32 14.34
CA GLU A 140 3.67 8.88 12.96
C GLU A 140 2.22 8.39 12.81
N MET A 141 1.70 7.67 13.82
CA MET A 141 0.31 7.24 13.84
C MET A 141 -0.66 8.41 14.03
N GLU A 142 -0.33 9.40 14.87
CA GLU A 142 -1.12 10.62 15.02
C GLU A 142 -1.16 11.46 13.74
N GLU A 143 -0.03 11.58 13.03
CA GLU A 143 0.01 12.20 11.70
C GLU A 143 -0.99 11.51 10.77
N PHE A 144 -0.95 10.17 10.70
CA PHE A 144 -1.88 9.39 9.88
C PHE A 144 -3.34 9.60 10.29
N ARG A 145 -3.66 9.61 11.59
CA ARG A 145 -5.03 9.86 12.09
C ARG A 145 -5.54 11.25 11.70
N LYS A 146 -4.68 12.28 11.71
CA LYS A 146 -5.05 13.63 11.22
C LYS A 146 -5.36 13.62 9.73
N GLN A 147 -4.61 12.84 8.93
CA GLN A 147 -4.92 12.69 7.50
C GLN A 147 -6.28 11.99 7.29
N VAL A 148 -6.58 10.94 8.08
CA VAL A 148 -7.90 10.26 8.07
C VAL A 148 -9.03 11.24 8.41
N GLU A 149 -8.88 12.03 9.47
CA GLU A 149 -9.88 13.02 9.90
C GLU A 149 -10.10 14.12 8.85
N CYS A 150 -9.02 14.65 8.28
CA CYS A 150 -9.07 15.66 7.22
C CYS A 150 -9.90 15.20 6.01
N MET A 151 -9.87 13.90 5.70
CA MET A 151 -10.64 13.30 4.61
C MET A 151 -12.05 12.85 5.01
N GLY A 152 -12.46 13.02 6.27
CA GLY A 152 -13.75 12.55 6.78
C GLY A 152 -13.90 11.03 6.74
N LEU A 153 -12.80 10.29 6.79
CA LEU A 153 -12.78 8.83 6.76
C LEU A 153 -13.08 8.25 8.16
N PRO A 154 -13.61 7.02 8.26
CA PRO A 154 -13.86 6.38 9.56
C PRO A 154 -12.54 6.11 10.33
N PRO A 155 -12.61 5.79 11.63
CA PRO A 155 -11.43 5.40 12.39
C PRO A 155 -10.66 4.27 11.70
N PRO A 156 -9.32 4.32 11.65
CA PRO A 156 -8.54 3.34 10.92
C PRO A 156 -8.56 1.98 11.63
N VAL A 157 -8.55 0.92 10.84
CA VAL A 157 -8.23 -0.43 11.30
C VAL A 157 -6.71 -0.51 11.44
N VAL A 158 -6.23 -0.77 12.65
CA VAL A 158 -4.80 -0.95 12.95
C VAL A 158 -4.47 -2.44 12.93
N MET A 159 -3.42 -2.81 12.22
CA MET A 159 -2.94 -4.19 12.14
C MET A 159 -2.02 -4.47 13.32
N GLU A 160 -2.25 -5.58 14.02
CA GLU A 160 -1.40 -6.02 15.14
C GLU A 160 0.05 -6.25 14.67
N PRO A 161 1.07 -5.54 15.20
CA PRO A 161 2.47 -5.63 14.73
C PRO A 161 3.13 -7.01 14.89
N GLY A 162 2.67 -7.81 15.86
CA GLY A 162 3.20 -9.16 16.14
C GLY A 162 2.62 -10.27 15.24
N ASN A 163 1.53 -10.01 14.51
CA ASN A 163 0.97 -11.02 13.61
C ASN A 163 1.95 -11.44 12.51
N ALA A 164 1.96 -12.72 12.18
CA ALA A 164 2.78 -13.19 11.06
C ALA A 164 2.30 -12.58 9.73
N LEU A 165 3.22 -12.28 8.83
CA LEU A 165 2.89 -11.94 7.44
C LEU A 165 2.95 -13.19 6.56
N CYS A 166 2.54 -13.06 5.30
CA CYS A 166 2.76 -14.13 4.32
C CYS A 166 4.23 -14.13 3.87
N GLY A 167 4.86 -15.31 3.93
CA GLY A 167 6.28 -15.49 3.58
C GLY A 167 7.28 -15.15 4.69
N SER A 168 6.82 -14.78 5.89
CA SER A 168 7.67 -14.72 7.09
C SER A 168 7.86 -16.14 7.63
N TYR A 169 8.78 -16.90 7.04
CA TYR A 169 9.31 -18.08 7.73
C TYR A 169 10.32 -17.58 8.76
N GLU A 170 9.89 -17.44 10.01
CA GLU A 170 10.84 -17.51 11.12
C GLU A 170 11.36 -18.94 11.13
N LEU A 171 12.59 -19.15 10.68
CA LEU A 171 13.34 -20.31 11.11
C LEU A 171 13.50 -20.15 12.63
N PRO A 172 12.94 -21.05 13.46
CA PRO A 172 13.23 -21.00 14.87
C PRO A 172 14.72 -21.34 15.00
N TRP A 173 15.52 -20.35 15.42
CA TRP A 173 16.86 -20.57 15.92
C TRP A 173 16.74 -21.59 17.06
N LYS A 174 17.11 -22.84 16.78
CA LYS A 174 17.33 -23.84 17.84
C LYS A 174 18.72 -23.58 18.38
N HIS A 175 18.79 -23.10 19.62
CA HIS A 175 19.96 -23.29 20.48
C HIS A 175 20.10 -24.76 20.88
#